data_AF-A0A6P0LDR1-F1
#
_entry.id   AF-A0A6P0LDR1-F1
#
_cell.length_a   1.000
_cell.length_b   1.000
_cell.length_c   1.000
_cell.angle_alpha   90.00
_cell.angle_beta   90.00
_cell.angle_gamma   90.00
#
_symmetry.space_group_name_H-M   'P 1'
#
loop_
_entity.id
_entity.type
_entity.pdbx_description
1 polymer ?
#
loop_
_entity_poly.entity_id
_entity_poly.type
_entity_poly.pdbx_seq_one_letter_code
_entity_poly.pdbx_strand_id
1 'polypeptide(L)'
;MQNYVFVIDTNKQPLNPISPKKARRLLDKGKAAVFRMYPFTIILKTAINNPTISPCQIKIDPGSKVTGFALVQNNQILWGMELEHRGGLIKKKLESRKAVRRGRRNRNTRYRKPRFLNRRRPPGWLTPSLDHRILTIGTWVKRLIKFCPVNEIWVEKVKFDTQKMQNPEINDVEYQQGELAGYEVREYLLEKWGRECTYCGQQNVPLQIEHISPKSFGGSNRVSNLCLACEKCNQRKGNKPIEEFLKKKPSLLQKIKSKAKQPLKDAAAVNTTRNKLVKVLQKIKPVVTGTGAQTKYNRTKLGFPKEHWIDAACVGDIEALQLRTNQPLLVTCKGQGGRQKAALNKYGYPIRHNPLRPIKGWTTGDIAKHQKLGIGKVTPRSKGSFGFTPLGIKGYKSCKPQDLSAVHRKDGYTYSFC
;
A
#
# COMPACT_ATOMS: atom_id res chain seq x y z
N MET A 1 16.89 -15.25 4.34
CA MET A 1 17.18 -15.24 2.89
C MET A 1 16.79 -13.90 2.29
N GLN A 2 17.77 -13.18 1.75
CA GLN A 2 17.53 -11.91 1.05
C GLN A 2 16.80 -12.15 -0.28
N ASN A 3 16.09 -11.13 -0.72
CA ASN A 3 15.54 -11.04 -2.07
C ASN A 3 16.58 -11.40 -3.14
N TYR A 4 16.14 -12.08 -4.19
CA TYR A 4 16.97 -12.33 -5.37
C TYR A 4 17.36 -11.02 -6.03
N VAL A 5 18.53 -11.04 -6.68
CA VAL A 5 19.15 -9.88 -7.30
C VAL A 5 18.76 -9.83 -8.77
N PHE A 6 18.31 -8.66 -9.21
CA PHE A 6 18.03 -8.43 -10.63
C PHE A 6 19.33 -8.33 -11.42
N VAL A 7 19.32 -8.89 -12.62
CA VAL A 7 20.48 -8.90 -13.51
C VAL A 7 20.06 -8.37 -14.87
N ILE A 8 20.83 -7.42 -15.36
CA ILE A 8 20.77 -6.97 -16.75
C ILE A 8 22.14 -7.16 -17.40
N ASP A 9 22.19 -7.26 -18.72
CA ASP A 9 23.45 -7.28 -19.46
C ASP A 9 23.92 -5.86 -19.85
N THR A 10 25.04 -5.75 -20.56
CA THR A 10 25.56 -4.47 -21.08
C THR A 10 24.54 -3.74 -21.99
N ASN A 11 23.71 -4.49 -22.72
CA ASN A 11 22.65 -3.95 -23.58
C ASN A 11 21.38 -3.58 -22.80
N LYS A 12 21.40 -3.73 -21.46
CA LYS A 12 20.26 -3.52 -20.55
C LYS A 12 19.11 -4.49 -20.81
N GLN A 13 19.39 -5.65 -21.41
CA GLN A 13 18.45 -6.74 -21.54
C GLN A 13 18.23 -7.38 -20.16
N PRO A 14 16.97 -7.55 -19.70
CA PRO A 14 16.69 -8.23 -18.43
C PRO A 14 16.96 -9.72 -18.52
N LEU A 15 17.68 -10.24 -17.53
CA LEU A 15 18.00 -11.66 -17.36
C LEU A 15 17.27 -12.23 -16.13
N ASN A 16 17.33 -13.55 -15.95
CA ASN A 16 16.71 -14.20 -14.79
C ASN A 16 17.32 -13.69 -13.48
N PRO A 17 16.50 -13.37 -12.45
CA PRO A 17 17.01 -13.02 -11.14
C PRO A 17 17.88 -14.14 -10.56
N ILE A 18 18.95 -13.78 -9.88
CA ILE A 18 19.90 -14.73 -9.29
C ILE A 18 19.94 -14.62 -7.77
N SER A 19 20.41 -15.67 -7.11
CA SER A 19 20.58 -15.64 -5.66
C SER A 19 21.64 -14.60 -5.25
N PRO A 20 21.51 -13.99 -4.06
CA PRO A 20 22.50 -13.05 -3.53
C PRO A 20 23.93 -13.60 -3.52
N LYS A 21 24.09 -14.91 -3.26
CA LYS A 21 25.39 -15.60 -3.30
C LYS A 21 26.02 -15.56 -4.69
N LYS A 22 25.24 -15.82 -5.75
CA LYS A 22 25.71 -15.74 -7.14
C LYS A 22 26.04 -14.29 -7.53
N ALA A 23 25.20 -13.34 -7.13
CA ALA A 23 25.43 -11.91 -7.40
C ALA A 23 26.73 -11.41 -6.77
N ARG A 24 26.98 -11.76 -5.50
CA ARG A 24 28.23 -11.43 -4.80
C ARG A 24 29.45 -12.00 -5.55
N ARG A 25 29.41 -13.27 -5.93
CA ARG A 25 30.49 -13.91 -6.71
C ARG A 25 30.78 -13.19 -8.04
N LEU A 26 29.76 -12.67 -8.72
CA LEU A 26 29.95 -11.91 -9.96
C LEU A 26 30.59 -10.53 -9.72
N LEU A 27 30.20 -9.87 -8.63
CA LEU A 27 30.78 -8.59 -8.22
C LEU A 27 32.24 -8.76 -7.77
N ASP A 28 32.53 -9.75 -6.93
CA ASP A 28 33.88 -10.04 -6.41
C ASP A 28 34.85 -10.39 -7.54
N LYS A 29 34.37 -11.14 -8.55
CA LYS A 29 35.15 -11.48 -9.76
C LYS A 29 35.21 -10.33 -10.78
N GLY A 30 34.64 -9.16 -10.47
CA GLY A 30 34.62 -8.01 -11.37
C GLY A 30 33.86 -8.22 -12.69
N LYS A 31 33.02 -9.26 -12.81
CA LYS A 31 32.24 -9.58 -14.01
C LYS A 31 30.95 -8.76 -14.12
N ALA A 32 30.51 -8.17 -13.02
CA ALA A 32 29.35 -7.30 -12.94
C ALA A 32 29.68 -6.03 -12.15
N ALA A 33 28.83 -5.01 -12.30
CA ALA A 33 28.85 -3.80 -11.50
C ALA A 33 27.46 -3.55 -10.89
N VAL A 34 27.40 -2.77 -9.81
CA VAL A 34 26.11 -2.35 -9.25
C VAL A 34 25.50 -1.32 -10.18
N PHE A 35 24.37 -1.66 -10.80
CA PHE A 35 23.61 -0.74 -11.65
C PHE A 35 22.71 0.16 -10.82
N ARG A 36 22.07 -0.42 -9.79
CA ARG A 36 21.10 0.28 -8.96
C ARG A 36 20.94 -0.39 -7.60
N MET A 37 20.72 0.42 -6.56
CA MET A 37 20.52 -0.08 -5.20
C MET A 37 19.08 -0.55 -4.90
N TYR A 38 18.06 0.14 -5.43
CA TYR A 38 16.66 -0.14 -5.10
C TYR A 38 15.73 -0.16 -6.34
N PRO A 39 15.21 -1.33 -6.76
CA PRO A 39 15.61 -2.64 -6.26
C PRO A 39 17.07 -2.96 -6.62
N PHE A 40 17.72 -3.83 -5.84
CA PHE A 40 19.13 -4.14 -6.04
C PHE A 40 19.33 -4.86 -7.37
N THR A 41 20.07 -4.22 -8.27
CA THR A 41 20.25 -4.64 -9.66
C THR A 41 21.72 -4.55 -10.01
N ILE A 42 22.26 -5.61 -10.58
CA ILE A 42 23.62 -5.63 -11.14
C ILE A 42 23.55 -5.63 -12.67
N ILE A 43 24.55 -5.03 -13.29
CA ILE A 43 24.77 -5.07 -14.74
C ILE A 43 25.99 -5.93 -15.03
N LEU A 44 25.87 -6.90 -15.92
CA LEU A 44 27.00 -7.66 -16.43
C LEU A 44 27.82 -6.77 -17.37
N LYS A 45 29.14 -6.97 -17.40
CA LYS A 45 30.03 -6.24 -18.33
C LYS A 45 30.02 -6.78 -19.76
N THR A 46 29.34 -7.91 -19.97
CA THR A 46 29.23 -8.59 -21.25
C THR A 46 27.77 -8.66 -21.68
N ALA A 47 27.54 -8.62 -22.99
CA ALA A 47 26.25 -8.94 -23.56
C ALA A 47 26.06 -10.47 -23.53
N ILE A 48 24.83 -10.92 -23.28
CA ILE A 48 24.49 -12.34 -23.36
C ILE A 48 23.62 -12.53 -24.60
N ASN A 49 24.18 -13.19 -25.61
CA ASN A 49 23.43 -13.53 -26.82
C ASN A 49 22.49 -14.69 -26.51
N ASN A 50 21.22 -14.58 -26.92
CA ASN A 50 20.18 -15.61 -26.77
C ASN A 50 20.10 -16.23 -25.37
N PRO A 51 19.84 -15.43 -24.31
CA PRO A 51 19.76 -15.95 -22.96
C PRO A 51 18.55 -16.89 -22.80
N THR A 52 18.75 -18.00 -22.10
CA THR A 52 17.63 -18.86 -21.66
C THR A 52 16.84 -18.14 -20.58
N ILE A 53 15.73 -17.52 -20.97
CA ILE A 53 14.84 -16.77 -20.08
C ILE A 53 13.75 -17.69 -19.54
N SER A 54 13.58 -17.69 -18.21
CA SER A 54 12.44 -18.31 -17.57
C SER A 54 11.40 -17.22 -17.27
N PRO A 55 10.14 -17.37 -17.72
CA PRO A 55 9.11 -16.35 -17.51
C PRO A 55 8.88 -16.06 -16.02
N CYS A 56 8.76 -14.78 -15.66
CA CYS A 56 8.49 -14.35 -14.30
C CYS A 56 7.14 -13.62 -14.21
N GLN A 57 6.41 -13.89 -13.13
CA GLN A 57 5.12 -13.30 -12.85
C GLN A 57 5.28 -12.20 -11.81
N ILE A 58 4.72 -11.01 -12.06
CA ILE A 58 4.51 -10.03 -10.98
C ILE A 58 3.17 -10.32 -10.35
N LYS A 59 3.13 -10.65 -9.06
CA LYS A 59 1.88 -10.76 -8.30
C LYS A 59 1.70 -9.56 -7.37
N ILE A 60 0.48 -9.03 -7.30
CA ILE A 60 0.16 -7.76 -6.63
C ILE A 60 -1.09 -7.94 -5.76
N ASP A 61 -0.97 -7.56 -4.48
CA ASP A 61 -2.10 -7.43 -3.55
C ASP A 61 -2.34 -5.94 -3.22
N PRO A 62 -3.34 -5.28 -3.84
CA PRO A 62 -3.60 -3.87 -3.62
C PRO A 62 -4.36 -3.59 -2.32
N GLY A 63 -3.64 -3.26 -1.24
CA GLY A 63 -4.24 -2.70 -0.03
C GLY A 63 -4.46 -1.17 -0.05
N SER A 64 -5.18 -0.65 0.95
CA SER A 64 -5.50 0.78 1.04
C SER A 64 -4.30 1.64 1.46
N LYS A 65 -3.48 1.11 2.37
CA LYS A 65 -2.28 1.75 2.95
C LYS A 65 -1.00 1.17 2.37
N VAL A 66 -0.94 -0.15 2.21
CA VAL A 66 0.21 -0.89 1.71
C VAL A 66 -0.24 -1.75 0.53
N THR A 67 0.58 -1.86 -0.50
CA THR A 67 0.40 -2.84 -1.57
C THR A 67 1.55 -3.84 -1.53
N GLY A 68 1.22 -5.12 -1.48
CA GLY A 68 2.18 -6.19 -1.61
C GLY A 68 2.56 -6.42 -3.05
N PHE A 69 3.84 -6.74 -3.27
CA PHE A 69 4.38 -7.21 -4.54
C PHE A 69 5.20 -8.46 -4.30
N ALA A 70 5.05 -9.43 -5.19
CA ALA A 70 5.90 -10.61 -5.27
C ALA A 70 6.33 -10.85 -6.71
N LEU A 71 7.55 -11.35 -6.90
CA LEU A 71 7.99 -11.96 -8.14
C LEU A 71 8.06 -13.46 -7.96
N VAL A 72 7.33 -14.16 -8.81
CA VAL A 72 7.24 -15.62 -8.81
C VAL A 72 7.80 -16.15 -10.12
N GLN A 73 8.63 -17.19 -10.03
CA GLN A 73 9.18 -17.90 -11.18
C GLN A 73 9.25 -19.38 -10.80
N ASN A 74 8.71 -20.27 -11.65
CA ASN A 74 8.71 -21.72 -11.43
C ASN A 74 8.23 -22.12 -10.02
N ASN A 75 7.09 -21.55 -9.56
CA ASN A 75 6.53 -21.75 -8.22
C ASN A 75 7.47 -21.36 -7.07
N GLN A 76 8.46 -20.49 -7.31
CA GLN A 76 9.35 -19.94 -6.29
C GLN A 76 9.15 -18.44 -6.15
N ILE A 77 8.98 -17.97 -4.92
CA ILE A 77 8.93 -16.54 -4.61
C ILE A 77 10.36 -16.04 -4.49
N LEU A 78 10.84 -15.34 -5.52
CA LEU A 78 12.23 -14.88 -5.62
C LEU A 78 12.43 -13.51 -4.95
N TRP A 79 11.41 -12.67 -4.98
CA TRP A 79 11.50 -11.29 -4.52
C TRP A 79 10.17 -10.79 -3.97
N GLY A 80 10.20 -10.12 -2.81
CA GLY A 80 9.04 -9.50 -2.18
C GLY A 80 9.24 -8.00 -1.94
N MET A 81 8.16 -7.22 -1.97
CA MET A 81 8.15 -5.81 -1.60
C MET A 81 6.82 -5.37 -1.01
N GLU A 82 6.89 -4.47 -0.04
CA GLU A 82 5.73 -3.76 0.49
C GLU A 82 5.79 -2.27 0.16
N LEU A 83 4.79 -1.78 -0.56
CA LEU A 83 4.68 -0.40 -0.98
C LEU A 83 3.70 0.37 -0.11
N GLU A 84 4.21 1.17 0.83
CA GLU A 84 3.40 2.07 1.64
C GLU A 84 3.03 3.34 0.87
N HIS A 85 1.73 3.57 0.74
CA HIS A 85 1.14 4.69 0.01
C HIS A 85 1.03 5.95 0.87
N ARG A 86 1.16 7.12 0.23
CA ARG A 86 0.94 8.43 0.89
C ARG A 86 -0.44 9.03 0.64
N GLY A 87 -1.43 8.22 0.28
CA GLY A 87 -2.80 8.66 -0.01
C GLY A 87 -3.42 9.45 1.15
N GLY A 88 -3.25 8.98 2.38
CA GLY A 88 -3.72 9.67 3.59
C GLY A 88 -3.06 11.06 3.78
N LEU A 89 -1.76 11.18 3.53
CA LEU A 89 -1.04 12.45 3.59
C LEU A 89 -1.49 13.42 2.49
N ILE A 90 -1.78 12.91 1.28
CA ILE A 90 -2.32 13.71 0.17
C ILE A 90 -3.68 14.29 0.57
N LYS A 91 -4.57 13.47 1.13
CA LYS A 91 -5.88 13.89 1.61
C LYS A 91 -5.75 15.00 2.68
N LYS A 92 -4.95 14.79 3.72
CA LYS A 92 -4.71 15.81 4.77
C LYS A 92 -4.21 17.14 4.19
N LYS A 93 -3.28 17.09 3.23
CA LYS A 93 -2.76 18.29 2.53
C LYS A 93 -3.81 18.98 1.66
N LEU A 94 -4.79 18.26 1.12
CA LEU A 94 -5.90 18.84 0.36
C LEU A 94 -6.93 19.48 1.29
N GLU A 95 -7.23 18.84 2.41
CA GLU A 95 -8.13 19.37 3.46
C GLU A 95 -7.57 20.66 4.07
N SER A 96 -6.29 20.68 4.43
CA SER A 96 -5.61 21.89 4.92
C SER A 96 -5.69 23.03 3.89
N ARG A 97 -5.41 22.75 2.60
CA ARG A 97 -5.56 23.74 1.52
C ARG A 97 -7.00 24.22 1.36
N LYS A 98 -7.99 23.35 1.51
CA LYS A 98 -9.42 23.70 1.47
C LYS A 98 -9.78 24.64 2.63
N ALA A 99 -9.32 24.34 3.85
CA ALA A 99 -9.56 25.15 5.04
C ALA A 99 -8.98 26.57 4.90
N VAL A 100 -7.71 26.69 4.49
CA VAL A 100 -7.06 28.00 4.25
C VAL A 100 -7.83 28.82 3.21
N ARG A 101 -8.23 28.20 2.09
CA ARG A 101 -9.04 28.87 1.06
C ARG A 101 -10.40 29.31 1.58
N ARG A 102 -11.06 28.49 2.42
CA ARG A 102 -12.35 28.84 3.03
C ARG A 102 -12.19 30.02 3.98
N GLY A 103 -11.20 29.98 4.87
CA GLY A 103 -10.90 31.08 5.80
C GLY A 103 -10.55 32.39 5.09
N ARG A 104 -9.76 32.34 4.01
CA ARG A 104 -9.49 33.53 3.18
C ARG A 104 -10.77 34.10 2.55
N ARG A 105 -11.64 33.26 2.01
CA ARG A 105 -12.91 33.73 1.41
C ARG A 105 -13.83 34.35 2.45
N ASN A 106 -13.92 33.74 3.63
CA ASN A 106 -14.78 34.25 4.69
C ASN A 106 -14.32 35.64 5.16
N ARG A 107 -13.01 35.84 5.32
CA ARG A 107 -12.45 37.12 5.76
C ARG A 107 -12.39 38.18 4.68
N ASN A 108 -12.05 37.81 3.43
CA ASN A 108 -11.67 38.78 2.39
C ASN A 108 -12.69 38.90 1.24
N THR A 109 -13.76 38.09 1.21
CA THR A 109 -14.74 38.11 0.10
C THR A 109 -16.17 38.04 0.61
N ARG A 110 -16.66 39.12 1.22
CA ARG A 110 -18.00 39.25 1.83
C ARG A 110 -19.16 39.01 0.83
N TYR A 111 -18.96 39.27 -0.47
CA TYR A 111 -20.02 39.24 -1.50
C TYR A 111 -19.74 38.34 -2.72
N ARG A 112 -18.83 37.36 -2.62
CA ARG A 112 -18.52 36.52 -3.80
C ARG A 112 -19.61 35.44 -4.02
N LYS A 113 -20.49 35.66 -5.00
CA LYS A 113 -21.52 34.69 -5.42
C LYS A 113 -20.92 33.29 -5.67
N PRO A 114 -21.60 32.21 -5.22
CA PRO A 114 -21.15 30.85 -5.45
C PRO A 114 -21.16 30.52 -6.95
N ARG A 115 -20.06 29.97 -7.46
CA ARG A 115 -19.96 29.48 -8.85
C ARG A 115 -20.23 27.97 -8.88
N PHE A 116 -21.39 27.58 -9.37
CA PHE A 116 -21.81 26.17 -9.50
C PHE A 116 -21.42 25.55 -10.84
N LEU A 117 -21.45 26.33 -11.93
CA LEU A 117 -21.39 25.84 -13.31
C LEU A 117 -20.03 25.25 -13.76
N ASN A 118 -18.92 25.50 -13.06
CA ASN A 118 -17.57 25.13 -13.53
C ASN A 118 -16.96 23.90 -12.83
N ARG A 119 -17.78 23.00 -12.26
CA ARG A 119 -17.27 21.91 -11.39
C ARG A 119 -17.64 20.50 -11.83
N ARG A 120 -18.03 20.27 -13.08
CA ARG A 120 -18.21 18.90 -13.57
C ARG A 120 -16.82 18.27 -13.72
N ARG A 121 -16.61 17.15 -13.04
CA ARG A 121 -15.39 16.33 -13.20
C ARG A 121 -15.56 15.45 -14.43
N PRO A 122 -14.49 15.18 -15.18
CA PRO A 122 -14.58 14.29 -16.32
C PRO A 122 -14.99 12.87 -15.87
N PRO A 123 -15.66 12.09 -16.74
CA PRO A 123 -15.93 10.68 -16.49
C PRO A 123 -14.66 9.91 -16.12
N GLY A 124 -14.73 9.02 -15.13
CA GLY A 124 -13.58 8.24 -14.66
C GLY A 124 -12.56 9.03 -13.81
N TRP A 125 -12.86 10.28 -13.44
CA TRP A 125 -12.02 11.06 -12.54
C TRP A 125 -11.92 10.39 -11.16
N LEU A 126 -10.69 10.25 -10.68
CA LEU A 126 -10.39 9.80 -9.33
C LEU A 126 -9.82 10.93 -8.50
N THR A 127 -10.10 10.89 -7.19
CA THR A 127 -9.45 11.83 -6.27
C THR A 127 -7.92 11.59 -6.25
N PRO A 128 -7.09 12.64 -6.09
CA PRO A 128 -5.63 12.50 -6.16
C PRO A 128 -5.04 11.47 -5.18
N SER A 129 -5.69 11.27 -4.02
CA SER A 129 -5.27 10.24 -3.05
C SER A 129 -5.50 8.82 -3.55
N LEU A 130 -6.59 8.58 -4.29
CA LEU A 130 -6.90 7.28 -4.87
C LEU A 130 -6.05 7.03 -6.11
N ASP A 131 -5.96 8.04 -6.99
CA ASP A 131 -5.19 7.97 -8.24
C ASP A 131 -3.69 7.75 -7.98
N HIS A 132 -3.15 8.35 -6.91
CA HIS A 132 -1.79 8.10 -6.45
C HIS A 132 -1.43 6.61 -6.33
N ARG A 133 -2.34 5.77 -5.81
CA ARG A 133 -2.08 4.34 -5.62
C ARG A 133 -1.93 3.62 -6.95
N ILE A 134 -2.78 3.95 -7.92
CA ILE A 134 -2.69 3.36 -9.26
C ILE A 134 -1.37 3.79 -9.93
N LEU A 135 -1.02 5.07 -9.83
CA LEU A 135 0.19 5.61 -10.43
C LEU A 135 1.47 5.03 -9.80
N THR A 136 1.52 4.84 -8.48
CA THR A 136 2.68 4.25 -7.81
C THR A 136 2.81 2.77 -8.12
N ILE A 137 1.71 2.02 -8.13
CA ILE A 137 1.72 0.61 -8.53
C ILE A 137 2.23 0.47 -9.96
N GLY A 138 1.66 1.23 -10.91
CA GLY A 138 2.09 1.21 -12.31
C GLY A 138 3.55 1.63 -12.49
N THR A 139 4.05 2.57 -11.68
CA THR A 139 5.47 2.98 -11.68
C THR A 139 6.37 1.82 -11.26
N TRP A 140 5.99 1.08 -10.22
CA TRP A 140 6.75 -0.07 -9.74
C TRP A 140 6.71 -1.25 -10.70
N VAL A 141 5.56 -1.56 -11.28
CA VAL A 141 5.43 -2.58 -12.34
C VAL A 141 6.36 -2.26 -13.51
N LYS A 142 6.28 -1.04 -14.06
CA LYS A 142 7.18 -0.60 -15.15
C LYS A 142 8.65 -0.65 -14.77
N ARG A 143 8.97 -0.42 -13.50
CA ARG A 143 10.34 -0.49 -12.99
C ARG A 143 10.83 -1.94 -12.93
N LEU A 144 10.02 -2.87 -12.42
CA LEU A 144 10.38 -4.28 -12.30
C LEU A 144 10.55 -4.94 -13.67
N ILE A 145 9.69 -4.63 -14.64
CA ILE A 145 9.77 -5.16 -16.01
C ILE A 145 11.08 -4.77 -16.71
N LYS A 146 11.69 -3.62 -16.34
CA LYS A 146 12.99 -3.22 -16.88
C LYS A 146 14.16 -4.09 -16.40
N PHE A 147 13.98 -4.83 -15.33
CA PHE A 147 15.04 -5.56 -14.64
C PHE A 147 14.77 -7.06 -14.51
N CYS A 148 13.59 -7.53 -14.92
CA CYS A 148 13.15 -8.91 -14.82
C CYS A 148 12.33 -9.27 -16.05
N PRO A 149 12.52 -10.46 -16.65
CA PRO A 149 11.76 -10.92 -17.81
C PRO A 149 10.33 -11.32 -17.40
N VAL A 150 9.46 -10.32 -17.30
CA VAL A 150 8.08 -10.51 -16.87
C VAL A 150 7.16 -10.77 -18.07
N ASN A 151 6.44 -11.89 -18.05
CA ASN A 151 5.44 -12.24 -19.05
C ASN A 151 4.05 -11.75 -18.68
N GLU A 152 3.66 -11.84 -17.41
CA GLU A 152 2.30 -11.54 -16.95
C GLU A 152 2.25 -10.89 -15.56
N ILE A 153 1.10 -10.28 -15.27
CA ILE A 153 0.82 -9.59 -14.00
C ILE A 153 -0.43 -10.21 -13.36
N TRP A 154 -0.30 -10.69 -12.14
CA TRP A 154 -1.41 -11.18 -11.34
C TRP A 154 -1.80 -10.11 -10.34
N VAL A 155 -3.09 -9.80 -10.25
CA VAL A 155 -3.57 -8.77 -9.32
C VAL A 155 -4.80 -9.23 -8.58
N GLU A 156 -4.81 -9.03 -7.26
CA GLU A 156 -6.01 -9.28 -6.47
C GLU A 156 -7.08 -8.24 -6.84
N LYS A 157 -8.23 -8.72 -7.31
CA LYS A 157 -9.42 -7.91 -7.52
C LYS A 157 -10.26 -7.98 -6.26
N VAL A 158 -9.99 -7.07 -5.33
CA VAL A 158 -10.79 -6.93 -4.11
C VAL A 158 -12.28 -6.73 -4.47
N LYS A 159 -13.11 -7.68 -4.06
CA LYS A 159 -14.57 -7.61 -4.10
C LYS A 159 -15.07 -7.33 -2.69
N PHE A 160 -15.18 -6.06 -2.33
CA PHE A 160 -16.25 -5.69 -1.41
C PHE A 160 -17.18 -4.75 -2.17
N ASP A 161 -18.35 -5.21 -2.58
CA ASP A 161 -19.33 -4.27 -3.12
C ASP A 161 -19.94 -3.47 -1.97
N THR A 162 -19.25 -2.39 -1.57
CA THR A 162 -19.70 -1.53 -0.46
C THR A 162 -21.06 -0.89 -0.73
N GLN A 163 -21.48 -0.79 -1.99
CA GLN A 163 -22.77 -0.21 -2.37
C GLN A 163 -23.89 -1.24 -2.19
N LYS A 164 -23.69 -2.49 -2.64
CA LYS A 164 -24.63 -3.60 -2.39
C LYS A 164 -24.66 -4.02 -0.91
N MET A 165 -23.55 -3.96 -0.18
CA MET A 165 -23.50 -4.20 1.28
C MET A 165 -24.22 -3.12 2.12
N GLN A 166 -24.33 -1.91 1.60
CA GLN A 166 -25.08 -0.81 2.24
C GLN A 166 -26.57 -0.84 1.90
N ASN A 167 -26.95 -1.47 0.79
CA ASN A 167 -28.35 -1.59 0.39
C ASN A 167 -28.68 -2.99 -0.17
N PRO A 168 -28.69 -4.03 0.70
CA PRO A 168 -28.99 -5.41 0.30
C PRO A 168 -30.49 -5.64 0.00
N GLU A 169 -31.33 -4.62 0.18
CA GLU A 169 -32.79 -4.66 -0.05
C GLU A 169 -33.18 -4.21 -1.48
N ILE A 170 -32.19 -3.84 -2.31
CA ILE A 170 -32.42 -3.67 -3.76
C ILE A 170 -32.48 -5.07 -4.37
N ASN A 171 -33.65 -5.44 -4.90
CA ASN A 171 -33.94 -6.72 -5.54
C ASN A 171 -33.05 -6.98 -6.76
N ASP A 172 -31.88 -7.58 -6.54
CA ASP A 172 -31.28 -8.51 -7.49
C ASP A 172 -31.50 -9.91 -6.89
N VAL A 173 -32.45 -10.65 -7.48
CA VAL A 173 -32.99 -11.94 -7.00
C VAL A 173 -31.90 -13.02 -6.84
N GLU A 174 -30.68 -12.79 -7.36
CA GLU A 174 -29.53 -13.69 -7.27
C GLU A 174 -28.65 -13.51 -6.03
N TYR A 175 -28.84 -12.47 -5.21
CA TYR A 175 -27.91 -12.16 -4.10
C TYR A 175 -28.12 -13.03 -2.85
N GLN A 176 -29.26 -13.72 -2.70
CA GLN A 176 -29.60 -14.47 -1.49
C GLN A 176 -29.07 -15.92 -1.44
N GLN A 177 -28.40 -16.44 -2.48
CA GLN A 177 -28.11 -17.88 -2.58
C GLN A 177 -26.66 -18.25 -2.94
N GLY A 178 -25.66 -17.54 -2.41
CA GLY A 178 -24.25 -17.94 -2.59
C GLY A 178 -23.48 -18.03 -1.28
N GLU A 179 -22.89 -19.19 -0.96
CA GLU A 179 -21.92 -19.38 0.14
C GLU A 179 -20.79 -18.33 0.10
N LEU A 180 -20.39 -17.92 -1.11
CA LEU A 180 -19.39 -16.88 -1.37
C LEU A 180 -19.81 -15.48 -0.88
N ALA A 181 -21.10 -15.13 -0.92
CA ALA A 181 -21.58 -13.80 -0.52
C ALA A 181 -21.61 -13.62 1.01
N GLY A 182 -21.98 -14.68 1.74
CA GLY A 182 -21.87 -14.71 3.20
C GLY A 182 -20.42 -14.55 3.67
N TYR A 183 -19.47 -15.11 2.91
CA TYR A 183 -18.04 -14.98 3.17
C TYR A 183 -17.55 -13.52 3.05
N GLU A 184 -17.98 -12.79 2.03
CA GLU A 184 -17.57 -11.39 1.79
C GLU A 184 -18.03 -10.44 2.92
N VAL A 185 -19.30 -10.57 3.35
CA VAL A 185 -19.84 -9.76 4.46
C VAL A 185 -19.14 -10.12 5.78
N ARG A 186 -18.88 -11.41 6.00
CA ARG A 186 -18.16 -11.88 7.19
C ARG A 186 -16.74 -11.32 7.26
N GLU A 187 -15.96 -11.39 6.17
CA GLU A 187 -14.61 -10.82 6.13
C GLU A 187 -14.63 -9.29 6.32
N TYR A 188 -15.58 -8.59 5.70
CA TYR A 188 -15.77 -7.16 5.93
C TYR A 188 -16.02 -6.87 7.42
N LEU A 189 -16.87 -7.65 8.08
CA LEU A 189 -17.18 -7.48 9.50
C LEU A 189 -15.99 -7.87 10.40
N LEU A 190 -15.24 -8.92 10.06
CA LEU A 190 -14.00 -9.30 10.74
C LEU A 190 -12.97 -8.17 10.73
N GLU A 191 -12.79 -7.52 9.58
CA GLU A 191 -11.89 -6.39 9.46
C GLU A 191 -12.42 -5.13 10.16
N LYS A 192 -13.72 -4.81 10.00
CA LYS A 192 -14.35 -3.67 10.66
C LYS A 192 -14.30 -3.79 12.17
N TRP A 193 -14.59 -4.97 12.71
CA TRP A 193 -14.73 -5.17 14.16
C TRP A 193 -13.42 -5.57 14.83
N GLY A 194 -12.38 -5.94 14.08
CA GLY A 194 -11.05 -6.21 14.62
C GLY A 194 -10.84 -7.67 15.03
N ARG A 195 -11.59 -8.61 14.44
CA ARG A 195 -11.57 -10.04 14.75
C ARG A 195 -11.79 -10.34 16.25
N GLU A 196 -12.58 -9.51 16.91
CA GLU A 196 -12.95 -9.65 18.32
C GLU A 196 -14.46 -9.57 18.50
N CYS A 197 -14.96 -10.15 19.58
CA CYS A 197 -16.35 -9.97 19.98
C CYS A 197 -16.62 -8.50 20.33
N THR A 198 -17.64 -7.92 19.70
CA THR A 198 -18.02 -6.52 19.86
C THR A 198 -18.44 -6.18 21.29
N TYR A 199 -18.93 -7.17 22.04
CA TYR A 199 -19.48 -6.99 23.38
C TYR A 199 -18.50 -7.28 24.51
N CYS A 200 -17.71 -8.36 24.40
CA CYS A 200 -16.76 -8.77 25.44
C CYS A 200 -15.28 -8.55 25.08
N GLY A 201 -14.96 -8.23 23.81
CA GLY A 201 -13.58 -8.03 23.35
C GLY A 201 -12.76 -9.31 23.18
N GLN A 202 -13.35 -10.48 23.39
CA GLN A 202 -12.63 -11.75 23.28
C GLN A 202 -12.21 -12.01 21.82
N GLN A 203 -10.95 -12.42 21.66
CA GLN A 203 -10.32 -12.79 20.39
C GLN A 203 -10.14 -14.31 20.33
N ASN A 204 -9.81 -14.85 19.15
CA ASN A 204 -9.52 -16.28 18.93
C ASN A 204 -10.66 -17.23 19.33
N VAL A 205 -11.91 -16.76 19.26
CA VAL A 205 -13.11 -17.58 19.44
C VAL A 205 -13.94 -17.56 18.15
N PRO A 206 -14.77 -18.58 17.88
CA PRO A 206 -15.75 -18.51 16.80
C PRO A 206 -16.65 -17.29 16.97
N LEU A 207 -16.61 -16.38 15.97
CA LEU A 207 -17.44 -15.18 15.94
C LEU A 207 -18.64 -15.39 15.01
N GLN A 208 -19.82 -14.99 15.44
CA GLN A 208 -21.06 -15.00 14.68
C GLN A 208 -21.35 -13.58 14.18
N ILE A 209 -21.98 -13.48 13.01
CA ILE A 209 -22.54 -12.21 12.54
C ILE A 209 -23.79 -11.94 13.34
N GLU A 210 -23.86 -10.78 13.98
CA GLU A 210 -24.96 -10.42 14.87
C GLU A 210 -25.61 -9.10 14.44
N HIS A 211 -26.93 -9.00 14.60
CA HIS A 211 -27.69 -7.80 14.32
C HIS A 211 -27.71 -6.88 15.55
N ILE A 212 -27.19 -5.66 15.38
CA ILE A 212 -27.17 -4.62 16.42
C ILE A 212 -28.59 -4.27 16.84
N SER A 213 -29.44 -3.89 15.88
CA SER A 213 -30.89 -3.87 16.03
C SER A 213 -31.44 -5.22 15.54
N PRO A 214 -32.10 -6.02 16.40
CA PRO A 214 -32.62 -7.34 16.03
C PRO A 214 -33.61 -7.27 14.87
N LYS A 215 -33.65 -8.33 14.03
CA LYS A 215 -34.61 -8.42 12.91
C LYS A 215 -36.07 -8.33 13.38
N SER A 216 -36.41 -8.92 14.52
CA SER A 216 -37.75 -8.87 15.11
C SER A 216 -38.21 -7.44 15.44
N PHE A 217 -37.27 -6.49 15.55
CA PHE A 217 -37.52 -5.07 15.78
C PHE A 217 -37.24 -4.22 14.53
N GLY A 218 -37.33 -4.79 13.33
CA GLY A 218 -37.12 -4.09 12.05
C GLY A 218 -35.65 -3.86 11.68
N GLY A 219 -34.72 -4.59 12.31
CA GLY A 219 -33.29 -4.50 12.02
C GLY A 219 -32.91 -4.95 10.60
N SER A 220 -32.36 -4.03 9.80
CA SER A 220 -31.89 -4.34 8.44
C SER A 220 -30.68 -5.29 8.39
N ASN A 221 -30.47 -5.96 7.25
CA ASN A 221 -29.24 -6.73 6.96
C ASN A 221 -28.07 -5.85 6.48
N ARG A 222 -28.21 -4.52 6.58
CA ARG A 222 -27.16 -3.58 6.18
C ARG A 222 -25.96 -3.73 7.10
N VAL A 223 -24.76 -3.60 6.54
CA VAL A 223 -23.50 -3.62 7.30
C VAL A 223 -23.40 -2.54 8.40
N SER A 224 -24.22 -1.49 8.32
CA SER A 224 -24.38 -0.51 9.39
C SER A 224 -25.14 -1.01 10.62
N ASN A 225 -25.83 -2.15 10.49
CA ASN A 225 -26.58 -2.84 11.54
C ASN A 225 -25.96 -4.19 11.93
N LEU A 226 -24.84 -4.60 11.32
CA LEU A 226 -24.18 -5.88 11.61
C LEU A 226 -22.89 -5.68 12.43
N CYS A 227 -22.67 -6.58 13.38
CA CYS A 227 -21.44 -6.70 14.17
C CYS A 227 -20.97 -8.15 14.31
N LEU A 228 -19.91 -8.36 15.10
CA LEU A 228 -19.42 -9.69 15.46
C LEU A 228 -19.63 -9.96 16.94
N ALA A 229 -20.15 -11.13 17.28
CA ALA A 229 -20.34 -11.57 18.66
C ALA A 229 -19.81 -12.99 18.85
N CYS A 230 -19.22 -13.30 20.00
CA CYS A 230 -19.03 -14.70 20.38
C CYS A 230 -20.39 -15.31 20.72
N GLU A 231 -20.51 -16.63 20.62
CA GLU A 231 -21.75 -17.37 20.87
C GLU A 231 -22.42 -16.98 22.19
N LYS A 232 -21.66 -16.97 23.30
CA LYS A 232 -22.16 -16.59 24.63
C LYS A 232 -22.79 -15.19 24.66
N CYS A 233 -22.16 -14.21 24.00
CA CYS A 233 -22.70 -12.86 23.97
C CYS A 233 -23.90 -12.75 23.02
N ASN A 234 -23.86 -13.49 21.91
CA ASN A 234 -24.93 -13.51 20.93
C ASN A 234 -26.23 -14.06 21.56
N GLN A 235 -26.14 -15.23 22.20
CA GLN A 235 -27.25 -15.86 22.91
C GLN A 235 -27.78 -14.98 24.06
N ARG A 236 -26.88 -14.38 24.86
CA ARG A 236 -27.30 -13.51 25.98
C ARG A 236 -28.02 -12.24 25.53
N LYS A 237 -27.64 -11.69 24.37
CA LYS A 237 -28.37 -10.56 23.78
C LYS A 237 -29.71 -11.03 23.23
N GLY A 238 -29.70 -12.11 22.44
CA GLY A 238 -30.89 -12.62 21.77
C GLY A 238 -31.60 -11.52 20.96
N ASN A 239 -32.91 -11.43 21.12
CA ASN A 239 -33.75 -10.42 20.47
C ASN A 239 -33.80 -9.07 21.20
N LYS A 240 -32.97 -8.84 22.23
CA LYS A 240 -32.99 -7.57 22.97
C LYS A 240 -32.40 -6.44 22.12
N PRO A 241 -33.00 -5.23 22.15
CA PRO A 241 -32.38 -4.02 21.64
C PRO A 241 -31.00 -3.80 22.27
N ILE A 242 -30.03 -3.31 21.49
CA ILE A 242 -28.66 -3.13 21.99
C ILE A 242 -28.58 -2.13 23.16
N GLU A 243 -29.49 -1.16 23.19
CA GLU A 243 -29.65 -0.17 24.25
C GLU A 243 -29.99 -0.83 25.59
N GLU A 244 -30.85 -1.85 25.56
CA GLU A 244 -31.24 -2.62 26.73
C GLU A 244 -30.10 -3.55 27.16
N PHE A 245 -29.52 -4.29 26.21
CA PHE A 245 -28.42 -5.22 26.48
C PHE A 245 -27.18 -4.53 27.08
N LEU A 246 -26.89 -3.30 26.66
CA LEU A 246 -25.76 -2.50 27.12
C LEU A 246 -26.16 -1.35 28.05
N LYS A 247 -27.32 -1.43 28.71
CA LYS A 247 -27.81 -0.41 29.65
C LYS A 247 -26.77 -0.02 30.72
N LYS A 248 -26.02 -1.02 31.23
CA LYS A 248 -24.95 -0.83 32.22
C LYS A 248 -23.58 -0.42 31.61
N LYS A 249 -23.47 -0.27 30.27
CA LYS A 249 -22.23 0.03 29.54
C LYS A 249 -22.44 1.12 28.47
N PRO A 250 -22.81 2.35 28.85
CA PRO A 250 -23.15 3.42 27.89
C PRO A 250 -21.98 3.84 26.99
N SER A 251 -20.75 3.83 27.50
CA SER A 251 -19.54 4.13 26.71
C SER A 251 -19.32 3.12 25.58
N LEU A 252 -19.53 1.83 25.86
CA LEU A 252 -19.44 0.76 24.87
C LEU A 252 -20.56 0.89 23.82
N LEU A 253 -21.79 1.17 24.25
CA LEU A 253 -22.92 1.41 23.36
C LEU A 253 -22.64 2.54 22.36
N GLN A 254 -22.13 3.69 22.83
CA GLN A 254 -21.75 4.80 21.96
C GLN A 254 -20.63 4.41 20.99
N LYS A 255 -19.61 3.67 21.46
CA LYS A 255 -18.53 3.16 20.62
C LYS A 255 -19.05 2.25 19.51
N ILE A 256 -19.96 1.32 19.83
CA ILE A 256 -20.57 0.39 18.86
C ILE A 256 -21.42 1.15 17.85
N LYS A 257 -22.32 2.04 18.29
CA LYS A 257 -23.16 2.84 17.38
C LYS A 257 -22.33 3.71 16.43
N SER A 258 -21.27 4.33 16.94
CA SER A 258 -20.34 5.13 16.14
C SER A 258 -19.59 4.26 15.12
N LYS A 259 -18.99 3.13 15.57
CA LYS A 259 -18.23 2.21 14.71
C LYS A 259 -19.11 1.53 13.66
N ALA A 260 -20.35 1.19 14.01
CA ALA A 260 -21.32 0.59 13.10
C ALA A 260 -21.67 1.52 11.93
N LYS A 261 -21.84 2.82 12.17
CA LYS A 261 -22.10 3.83 11.13
C LYS A 261 -20.86 4.21 10.31
N GLN A 262 -19.65 3.85 10.76
CA GLN A 262 -18.43 4.17 10.02
C GLN A 262 -18.27 3.23 8.81
N PRO A 263 -18.18 3.78 7.57
CA PRO A 263 -17.80 2.97 6.42
C PRO A 263 -16.32 2.57 6.54
N LEU A 264 -15.96 1.38 6.05
CA LEU A 264 -14.56 1.02 5.84
C LEU A 264 -13.98 1.90 4.73
N LYS A 265 -13.41 3.04 5.13
CA LYS A 265 -12.74 3.99 4.24
C LYS A 265 -11.64 3.30 3.42
N ASP A 266 -10.98 2.32 4.03
CA ASP A 266 -9.92 1.54 3.43
C ASP A 266 -10.44 0.61 2.32
N ALA A 267 -11.49 -0.17 2.58
CA ALA A 267 -12.14 -1.02 1.57
C ALA A 267 -12.72 -0.18 0.42
N ALA A 268 -13.47 0.89 0.73
CA ALA A 268 -14.04 1.78 -0.29
C ALA A 268 -12.97 2.38 -1.21
N ALA A 269 -11.80 2.73 -0.65
CA ALA A 269 -10.70 3.24 -1.43
C ALA A 269 -10.21 2.19 -2.45
N VAL A 270 -9.94 0.95 -2.02
CA VAL A 270 -9.46 -0.12 -2.91
C VAL A 270 -10.49 -0.47 -3.98
N ASN A 271 -11.76 -0.62 -3.60
CA ASN A 271 -12.85 -0.92 -4.54
C ASN A 271 -13.01 0.14 -5.64
N THR A 272 -12.90 1.42 -5.28
CA THR A 272 -13.00 2.52 -6.24
C THR A 272 -11.87 2.46 -7.28
N THR A 273 -10.69 1.95 -6.91
CA THR A 273 -9.52 1.90 -7.80
C THR A 273 -9.38 0.61 -8.59
N ARG A 274 -10.06 -0.48 -8.20
CA ARG A 274 -9.80 -1.85 -8.71
C ARG A 274 -9.87 -1.95 -10.24
N ASN A 275 -10.96 -1.48 -10.85
CA ASN A 275 -11.17 -1.61 -12.29
C ASN A 275 -10.20 -0.74 -13.08
N LYS A 276 -9.92 0.48 -12.57
CA LYS A 276 -8.95 1.38 -13.21
C LYS A 276 -7.53 0.84 -13.09
N LEU A 277 -7.18 0.21 -11.97
CA LEU A 277 -5.88 -0.43 -11.77
C LEU A 277 -5.67 -1.55 -12.80
N VAL A 278 -6.63 -2.49 -12.90
CA VAL A 278 -6.57 -3.58 -13.88
C VAL A 278 -6.41 -3.03 -15.30
N LYS A 279 -7.21 -2.04 -15.69
CA LYS A 279 -7.11 -1.39 -17.02
C LYS A 279 -5.74 -0.74 -17.26
N VAL A 280 -5.11 -0.17 -16.24
CA VAL A 280 -3.76 0.43 -16.37
C VAL A 280 -2.69 -0.66 -16.50
N LEU A 281 -2.83 -1.77 -15.78
CA LEU A 281 -1.87 -2.88 -15.83
C LEU A 281 -1.99 -3.67 -17.14
N GLN A 282 -3.20 -3.86 -17.66
CA GLN A 282 -3.47 -4.52 -18.94
C GLN A 282 -2.79 -3.81 -20.13
N LYS A 283 -2.59 -2.48 -20.03
CA LYS A 283 -1.84 -1.71 -21.03
C LYS A 283 -0.33 -1.96 -20.99
N ILE A 284 0.18 -2.68 -20.00
CA ILE A 284 1.60 -2.94 -19.80
C ILE A 284 1.95 -4.38 -20.17
N LYS A 285 1.20 -5.35 -19.63
CA LYS A 285 1.36 -6.79 -19.85
C LYS A 285 -0.01 -7.49 -19.68
N PRO A 286 -0.17 -8.75 -20.13
CA PRO A 286 -1.31 -9.59 -19.79
C PRO A 286 -1.57 -9.60 -18.28
N VAL A 287 -2.86 -9.49 -17.89
CA VAL A 287 -3.27 -9.43 -16.49
C VAL A 287 -4.21 -10.58 -16.15
N VAL A 288 -3.86 -11.32 -15.11
CA VAL A 288 -4.71 -12.33 -14.47
C VAL A 288 -5.25 -11.75 -13.16
N THR A 289 -6.52 -12.00 -12.85
CA THR A 289 -7.14 -11.49 -11.62
C THR A 289 -7.48 -12.62 -10.65
N GLY A 290 -7.05 -12.49 -9.40
CA GLY A 290 -7.47 -13.39 -8.30
C GLY A 290 -8.47 -12.73 -7.35
N THR A 291 -9.03 -13.50 -6.43
CA THR A 291 -9.94 -13.00 -5.38
C THR A 291 -9.28 -13.07 -4.00
N GLY A 292 -9.67 -12.18 -3.08
CA GLY A 292 -9.11 -12.20 -1.71
C GLY A 292 -9.44 -13.46 -0.91
N ALA A 293 -10.59 -14.08 -1.18
CA ALA A 293 -10.94 -15.37 -0.59
C ALA A 293 -9.96 -16.47 -1.04
N GLN A 294 -9.64 -16.49 -2.32
CA GLN A 294 -8.64 -17.41 -2.89
C GLN A 294 -7.24 -17.13 -2.34
N THR A 295 -6.81 -15.86 -2.28
CA THR A 295 -5.51 -15.46 -1.69
C THR A 295 -5.37 -16.01 -0.27
N LYS A 296 -6.41 -15.83 0.56
CA LYS A 296 -6.43 -16.32 1.93
C LYS A 296 -6.39 -17.84 2.01
N TYR A 297 -7.18 -18.53 1.18
CA TYR A 297 -7.19 -19.99 1.11
C TYR A 297 -5.81 -20.55 0.77
N ASN A 298 -5.17 -20.02 -0.28
CA ASN A 298 -3.83 -20.42 -0.70
C ASN A 298 -2.79 -20.20 0.40
N ARG A 299 -2.82 -19.03 1.06
CA ARG A 299 -1.90 -18.71 2.15
C ARG A 299 -2.04 -19.68 3.31
N THR A 300 -3.27 -20.00 3.72
CA THR A 300 -3.53 -20.94 4.82
C THR A 300 -3.16 -22.37 4.44
N LYS A 301 -3.50 -22.82 3.23
CA LYS A 301 -3.14 -24.15 2.70
C LYS A 301 -1.63 -24.37 2.69
N LEU A 302 -0.86 -23.34 2.35
CA LEU A 302 0.60 -23.39 2.25
C LEU A 302 1.32 -23.05 3.58
N GLY A 303 0.58 -22.75 4.65
CA GLY A 303 1.16 -22.46 5.96
C GLY A 303 1.97 -21.17 6.05
N PHE A 304 1.72 -20.18 5.18
CA PHE A 304 2.51 -18.94 5.15
C PHE A 304 1.99 -17.87 6.13
N PRO A 305 2.90 -17.04 6.71
CA PRO A 305 2.52 -15.97 7.62
C PRO A 305 1.77 -14.84 6.90
N LYS A 306 1.00 -14.07 7.66
CA LYS A 306 0.22 -12.95 7.12
C LYS A 306 1.10 -11.71 6.93
N GLU A 307 1.58 -11.50 5.72
CA GLU A 307 2.31 -10.30 5.28
C GLU A 307 1.82 -9.87 3.90
N HIS A 308 1.87 -8.57 3.57
CA HIS A 308 1.24 -8.07 2.34
C HIS A 308 1.91 -8.63 1.08
N TRP A 309 3.24 -8.74 1.08
CA TRP A 309 3.97 -9.31 -0.06
C TRP A 309 3.76 -10.83 -0.21
N ILE A 310 3.46 -11.54 0.88
CA ILE A 310 3.11 -12.96 0.86
C ILE A 310 1.68 -13.15 0.36
N ASP A 311 0.73 -12.31 0.82
CA ASP A 311 -0.63 -12.28 0.28
C ASP A 311 -0.56 -12.02 -1.24
N ALA A 312 0.26 -11.07 -1.70
CA ALA A 312 0.51 -10.87 -3.13
C ALA A 312 1.02 -12.13 -3.83
N ALA A 313 1.97 -12.87 -3.25
CA ALA A 313 2.47 -14.12 -3.82
C ALA A 313 1.39 -15.21 -3.93
N CYS A 314 0.39 -15.17 -3.04
CA CYS A 314 -0.71 -16.14 -2.97
C CYS A 314 -1.88 -15.81 -3.93
N VAL A 315 -1.80 -14.73 -4.73
CA VAL A 315 -2.87 -14.34 -5.66
C VAL A 315 -3.02 -15.31 -6.83
N GLY A 316 -4.26 -15.73 -7.06
CA GLY A 316 -4.70 -16.55 -8.20
C GLY A 316 -4.64 -18.05 -7.97
N ASP A 317 -4.72 -18.85 -9.04
CA ASP A 317 -4.64 -20.31 -8.96
C ASP A 317 -3.20 -20.76 -8.70
N ILE A 318 -2.99 -21.42 -7.56
CA ILE A 318 -1.66 -21.86 -7.10
C ILE A 318 -1.78 -23.27 -6.53
N GLU A 319 -1.04 -24.20 -7.12
CA GLU A 319 -0.93 -25.57 -6.60
C GLU A 319 0.12 -25.67 -5.50
N ALA A 320 1.31 -25.12 -5.77
CA ALA A 320 2.46 -25.13 -4.86
C ALA A 320 3.25 -23.83 -4.98
N LEU A 321 3.86 -23.41 -3.87
CA LEU A 321 4.72 -22.23 -3.83
C LEU A 321 5.83 -22.44 -2.81
N GLN A 322 7.06 -22.06 -3.16
CA GLN A 322 8.23 -22.16 -2.29
C GLN A 322 8.78 -20.77 -1.96
N LEU A 323 8.96 -20.51 -0.67
CA LEU A 323 9.51 -19.26 -0.18
C LEU A 323 11.05 -19.25 -0.32
N ARG A 324 11.60 -18.46 -1.25
CA ARG A 324 13.06 -18.32 -1.44
C ARG A 324 13.64 -17.00 -0.90
N THR A 325 12.78 -16.12 -0.40
CA THR A 325 13.14 -14.87 0.28
C THR A 325 12.32 -14.73 1.55
N ASN A 326 12.87 -14.12 2.60
CA ASN A 326 12.16 -13.78 3.83
C ASN A 326 12.37 -12.32 4.25
N GLN A 327 13.03 -11.53 3.40
CA GLN A 327 13.37 -10.14 3.68
C GLN A 327 12.83 -9.27 2.56
N PRO A 328 11.55 -8.85 2.62
CA PRO A 328 10.96 -8.00 1.60
C PRO A 328 11.61 -6.62 1.58
N LEU A 329 11.58 -5.97 0.41
CA LEU A 329 11.94 -4.56 0.31
C LEU A 329 10.78 -3.72 0.83
N LEU A 330 11.01 -2.94 1.88
CA LEU A 330 10.03 -1.97 2.37
C LEU A 330 10.21 -0.65 1.64
N VAL A 331 9.13 -0.15 1.03
CA VAL A 331 9.13 1.06 0.22
C VAL A 331 8.05 2.01 0.69
N THR A 332 8.44 3.16 1.24
CA THR A 332 7.48 4.22 1.56
C THR A 332 7.48 5.33 0.51
N CYS A 333 6.32 5.63 -0.04
CA CYS A 333 6.13 6.74 -0.96
C CYS A 333 6.29 8.09 -0.24
N LYS A 334 7.36 8.84 -0.52
CA LYS A 334 7.54 10.23 -0.02
C LYS A 334 7.25 11.28 -1.09
N GLY A 335 7.22 10.89 -2.37
CA GLY A 335 7.08 11.75 -3.54
C GLY A 335 8.35 12.55 -3.85
N GLN A 336 8.45 13.07 -5.06
CA GLN A 336 9.70 13.67 -5.57
C GLN A 336 9.98 15.09 -5.05
N GLY A 337 8.97 15.76 -4.46
CA GLY A 337 9.11 17.11 -3.91
C GLY A 337 7.76 17.84 -3.89
N GLY A 338 7.81 19.16 -3.70
CA GLY A 338 6.63 20.01 -3.81
C GLY A 338 7.02 21.41 -4.30
N ARG A 339 6.05 22.14 -4.87
CA ARG A 339 6.21 23.55 -5.30
C ARG A 339 6.37 24.53 -4.13
N GLN A 340 6.45 24.02 -2.90
CA GLN A 340 6.48 24.82 -1.70
C GLN A 340 7.91 25.34 -1.49
N LYS A 341 8.10 26.64 -1.74
CA LYS A 341 9.40 27.32 -1.69
C LYS A 341 9.95 27.54 -0.29
N ALA A 342 9.12 27.40 0.75
CA ALA A 342 9.52 27.54 2.15
C ALA A 342 8.86 26.48 3.04
N ALA A 343 9.62 25.92 3.99
CA ALA A 343 9.02 25.19 5.10
C ALA A 343 8.34 26.19 6.03
N LEU A 344 7.14 25.84 6.51
CA LEU A 344 6.35 26.68 7.39
C LEU A 344 6.35 26.09 8.81
N ASN A 345 6.25 26.94 9.82
CA ASN A 345 5.94 26.50 11.18
C ASN A 345 4.46 26.07 11.32
N LYS A 346 4.07 25.64 12.52
CA LYS A 346 2.68 25.23 12.82
C LYS A 346 1.63 26.33 12.58
N TYR A 347 2.04 27.60 12.61
CA TYR A 347 1.19 28.76 12.38
C TYR A 347 1.17 29.23 10.91
N GLY A 348 2.00 28.64 10.05
CA GLY A 348 2.07 28.98 8.63
C GLY A 348 3.10 30.04 8.25
N TYR A 349 3.96 30.49 9.17
CA TYR A 349 5.05 31.41 8.86
C TYR A 349 6.27 30.67 8.29
N PRO A 350 6.97 31.23 7.29
CA PRO A 350 8.17 30.62 6.73
C PRO A 350 9.30 30.58 7.76
N ILE A 351 9.89 29.40 7.94
CA ILE A 351 11.04 29.18 8.84
C ILE A 351 12.33 28.89 8.09
N ARG A 352 12.24 28.43 6.83
CA ARG A 352 13.39 28.22 5.95
C ARG A 352 12.94 28.11 4.51
N HIS A 353 13.83 28.48 3.59
CA HIS A 353 13.63 28.29 2.15
C HIS A 353 14.16 26.93 1.70
N ASN A 354 13.40 26.27 0.81
CA ASN A 354 13.84 25.02 0.20
C ASN A 354 14.65 25.34 -1.06
N PRO A 355 15.85 24.76 -1.23
CA PRO A 355 16.65 25.00 -2.43
C PRO A 355 15.92 24.46 -3.67
N LEU A 356 15.93 25.24 -4.76
CA LEU A 356 15.28 24.89 -6.02
C LEU A 356 16.17 24.02 -6.92
N ARG A 357 17.49 24.12 -6.74
CA ARG A 357 18.50 23.35 -7.47
C ARG A 357 19.28 22.47 -6.49
N PRO A 358 19.85 21.34 -6.96
CA PRO A 358 20.79 20.56 -6.17
C PRO A 358 21.94 21.43 -5.68
N ILE A 359 22.37 21.26 -4.43
CA ILE A 359 23.52 21.97 -3.86
C ILE A 359 24.73 21.07 -4.00
N LYS A 360 25.76 21.51 -4.72
CA LYS A 360 26.95 20.68 -5.07
C LYS A 360 26.57 19.31 -5.66
N GLY A 361 25.51 19.26 -6.46
CA GLY A 361 25.00 18.01 -7.05
C GLY A 361 24.21 17.09 -6.11
N TRP A 362 23.86 17.55 -4.90
CA TRP A 362 23.09 16.77 -3.93
C TRP A 362 21.68 17.34 -3.71
N THR A 363 20.72 16.45 -3.47
CA THR A 363 19.35 16.81 -3.09
C THR A 363 18.94 16.18 -1.77
N THR A 364 18.04 16.85 -1.03
CA THR A 364 17.52 16.31 0.23
C THR A 364 16.83 14.97 0.02
N GLY A 365 17.38 13.92 0.65
CA GLY A 365 16.90 12.54 0.55
C GLY A 365 17.74 11.65 -0.35
N ASP A 366 18.78 12.17 -1.02
CA ASP A 366 19.82 11.32 -1.62
C ASP A 366 20.45 10.43 -0.54
N ILE A 367 20.80 9.19 -0.91
CA ILE A 367 21.49 8.25 -0.04
C ILE A 367 22.97 8.24 -0.41
N ALA A 368 23.82 8.37 0.59
CA ALA A 368 25.26 8.41 0.46
C ALA A 368 25.93 7.47 1.46
N LYS A 369 27.12 6.98 1.11
CA LYS A 369 28.05 6.37 2.05
C LYS A 369 29.01 7.47 2.53
N HIS A 370 28.98 7.70 3.83
CA HIS A 370 29.92 8.56 4.53
C HIS A 370 31.13 7.73 4.98
N GLN A 371 32.33 8.31 4.92
CA GLN A 371 33.59 7.62 5.28
C GLN A 371 33.55 6.93 6.66
N LYS A 372 33.12 7.66 7.71
CA LYS A 372 33.01 7.15 9.09
C LYS A 372 31.60 6.74 9.55
N LEU A 373 30.56 7.40 9.06
CA LEU A 373 29.19 7.27 9.60
C LEU A 373 28.33 6.21 8.89
N GLY A 374 28.91 5.45 7.95
CA GLY A 374 28.20 4.42 7.20
C GLY A 374 27.26 5.00 6.14
N ILE A 375 26.14 4.33 5.87
CA ILE A 375 25.19 4.72 4.82
C ILE A 375 24.02 5.50 5.43
N GLY A 376 23.65 6.61 4.79
CA GLY A 376 22.66 7.54 5.32
C GLY A 376 22.08 8.49 4.28
N LYS A 377 21.06 9.24 4.70
CA LYS A 377 20.39 10.25 3.90
C LYS A 377 21.08 11.60 4.05
N VAL A 378 21.27 12.27 2.93
CA VAL A 378 21.88 13.60 2.84
C VAL A 378 20.79 14.68 2.83
N THR A 379 21.01 15.72 3.62
CA THR A 379 20.24 16.96 3.62
C THR A 379 21.20 18.11 3.35
N PRO A 380 21.38 18.51 2.08
CA PRO A 380 22.31 19.56 1.75
C PRO A 380 21.84 20.92 2.30
N ARG A 381 22.77 21.79 2.65
CA ARG A 381 22.50 23.15 3.15
C ARG A 381 23.36 24.17 2.40
N SER A 382 22.84 25.38 2.23
CA SER A 382 23.51 26.45 1.48
C SER A 382 24.80 26.94 2.15
N LYS A 383 24.91 26.80 3.48
CA LYS A 383 26.10 27.19 4.28
C LYS A 383 27.31 26.25 4.11
N GLY A 384 27.36 25.43 3.06
CA GLY A 384 28.47 24.54 2.74
C GLY A 384 28.52 23.20 3.50
N SER A 385 28.00 23.12 4.73
CA SER A 385 27.92 21.87 5.52
C SER A 385 26.62 21.10 5.27
N PHE A 386 26.69 19.77 5.19
CA PHE A 386 25.51 18.93 4.94
C PHE A 386 25.03 18.28 6.23
N GLY A 387 23.72 18.05 6.32
CA GLY A 387 23.16 17.13 7.31
C GLY A 387 23.22 15.71 6.78
N PHE A 388 23.65 14.76 7.62
CA PHE A 388 23.69 13.34 7.32
C PHE A 388 22.94 12.56 8.39
N THR A 389 21.91 11.81 7.98
CA THR A 389 21.13 10.94 8.86
C THR A 389 21.45 9.50 8.50
N PRO A 390 22.26 8.78 9.31
CA PRO A 390 22.51 7.36 9.11
C PRO A 390 21.19 6.59 9.03
N LEU A 391 21.13 5.56 8.18
CA LEU A 391 19.94 4.71 8.10
C LEU A 391 19.72 3.99 9.44
N GLY A 392 18.47 3.94 9.91
CA GLY A 392 18.10 3.33 11.19
C GLY A 392 18.28 4.21 12.43
N ILE A 393 18.97 5.35 12.34
CA ILE A 393 19.24 6.23 13.49
C ILE A 393 18.38 7.50 13.41
N LYS A 394 17.83 7.92 14.56
CA LYS A 394 17.16 9.22 14.69
C LYS A 394 18.19 10.32 14.92
N GLY A 395 18.08 11.39 14.15
CA GLY A 395 18.97 12.56 14.23
C GLY A 395 19.82 12.74 12.98
N TYR A 396 20.39 13.92 12.83
CA TYR A 396 21.33 14.20 11.74
C TYR A 396 22.63 14.72 12.35
N LYS A 397 23.75 14.31 11.75
CA LYS A 397 25.09 14.84 12.05
C LYS A 397 25.49 15.82 10.96
N SER A 398 26.28 16.82 11.31
CA SER A 398 26.90 17.69 10.31
C SER A 398 28.06 16.94 9.64
N CYS A 399 28.21 17.06 8.33
CA CYS A 399 29.33 16.49 7.56
C CYS A 399 29.75 17.43 6.43
N LYS A 400 30.94 17.22 5.89
CA LYS A 400 31.39 17.94 4.70
C LYS A 400 30.98 17.14 3.44
N PRO A 401 30.64 17.82 2.32
CA PRO A 401 30.28 17.12 1.08
C PRO A 401 31.35 16.18 0.54
N GLN A 402 32.63 16.47 0.81
CA GLN A 402 33.78 15.65 0.39
C GLN A 402 33.81 14.27 1.09
N ASP A 403 33.18 14.14 2.25
CA ASP A 403 33.16 12.90 3.03
C ASP A 403 32.09 11.91 2.50
N LEU A 404 31.35 12.29 1.46
CA LEU A 404 30.18 11.59 0.95
C LEU A 404 30.42 11.02 -0.45
N SER A 405 30.08 9.74 -0.60
CA SER A 405 30.01 9.06 -1.90
C SER A 405 28.55 8.69 -2.21
N ALA A 406 28.08 9.01 -3.43
CA ALA A 406 26.69 8.78 -3.80
C ALA A 406 26.39 7.28 -3.93
N VAL A 407 25.30 6.83 -3.29
CA VAL A 407 24.84 5.43 -3.30
C VAL A 407 23.53 5.31 -4.07
N HIS A 408 22.57 6.19 -3.81
CA HIS A 408 21.30 6.19 -4.51
C HIS A 408 20.72 7.60 -4.58
N ARG A 409 20.33 8.03 -5.79
CA ARG A 409 19.68 9.33 -6.00
C ARG A 409 18.21 9.25 -5.64
N LYS A 410 17.69 10.32 -5.03
CA LYS A 410 16.29 10.43 -4.63
C LYS A 410 15.37 10.20 -5.83
N ASP A 411 14.43 9.27 -5.68
CA ASP A 411 13.46 8.90 -6.71
C ASP A 411 12.01 8.99 -6.21
N GLY A 412 11.79 9.62 -5.06
CA GLY A 412 10.48 9.81 -4.46
C GLY A 412 10.06 8.71 -3.47
N TYR A 413 10.94 7.77 -3.16
CA TYR A 413 10.70 6.71 -2.20
C TYR A 413 11.75 6.72 -1.09
N THR A 414 11.42 6.08 0.02
CA THR A 414 12.40 5.69 1.04
C THR A 414 12.38 4.18 1.17
N TYR A 415 13.56 3.62 1.37
CA TYR A 415 13.81 2.19 1.34
C TYR A 415 14.30 1.70 2.71
N SER A 416 13.84 0.53 3.12
CA SER A 416 14.34 -0.25 4.24
C SER A 416 14.13 -1.74 3.95
N PHE A 417 14.69 -2.60 4.79
CA PHE A 417 14.46 -4.04 4.77
C PHE A 417 13.90 -4.45 6.13
N CYS A 418 13.05 -5.49 6.17
CA CYS A 418 12.62 -6.11 7.42
C CYS A 418 13.76 -6.87 8.09
#